data_AF-A0A2Z4RMW0-F1
#
_entry.id   AF-A0A2Z4RMW0-F1
#
_cell.length_a   1.000
_cell.length_b   1.000
_cell.length_c   1.000
_cell.angle_alpha   90.00
_cell.angle_beta   90.00
_cell.angle_gamma   90.00
#
_symmetry.space_group_name_H-M   'P 1'
#
loop_
_entity.id
_entity.type
_entity.pdbx_description
1 polymer ?
#
loop_
_entity_poly.entity_id
_entity_poly.type
_entity_poly.pdbx_seq_one_letter_code
_entity_poly.pdbx_strand_id
1 'polypeptide(L)' 'MTESKLIASLFDRLNQNQIALSAAVEEISNWVEMRGSAEVADNVRGALEVLDENLTYIRQGIAELIVTGTLRNS' A
#
# COMPACT_ATOMS: atom_id res chain seq x y z
N MET A 1 11.80 22.63 -0.40
CA MET A 1 11.05 21.49 0.17
C MET A 1 11.84 20.99 1.36
N THR A 2 11.22 20.79 2.52
CA THR A 2 11.94 20.28 3.71
C THR A 2 12.14 18.78 3.56
N GLU A 3 13.17 18.22 4.18
CA GLU A 3 13.49 16.79 4.13
C GLU A 3 12.27 15.91 4.48
N SER A 4 11.52 16.30 5.53
CA SER A 4 10.29 15.62 5.95
C SER A 4 9.20 15.61 4.86
N LYS A 5 9.07 16.70 4.08
CA LYS A 5 8.12 16.77 2.96
C LYS A 5 8.56 15.91 1.78
N LEU A 6 9.87 15.85 1.50
CA LEU A 6 10.42 14.96 0.49
C LEU A 6 10.18 13.50 0.87
N ILE A 7 10.53 13.11 2.10
CA ILE A 7 10.32 11.76 2.64
C ILE A 7 8.84 11.37 2.54
N ALA A 8 7.92 12.24 2.98
CA ALA A 8 6.50 11.98 2.86
C ALA A 8 6.05 11.78 1.40
N SER A 9 6.55 12.59 0.47
CA SER A 9 6.21 12.46 -0.96
C SER A 9 6.72 11.15 -1.59
N LEU A 10 7.90 10.68 -1.17
CA LEU A 10 8.45 9.40 -1.64
C LEU A 10 7.64 8.22 -1.09
N PHE A 11 7.28 8.25 0.20
CA PHE A 11 6.42 7.23 0.78
C PHE A 11 5.02 7.22 0.17
N ASP A 12 4.45 8.38 -0.18
CA ASP A 12 3.17 8.44 -0.89
C ASP A 12 3.24 7.77 -2.27
N ARG A 13 4.35 7.94 -3.01
CA ARG A 13 4.57 7.22 -4.28
C ARG A 13 4.74 5.72 -4.09
N LEU A 14 5.45 5.29 -3.04
CA LEU A 14 5.57 3.86 -2.71
C LEU A 14 4.21 3.24 -2.34
N ASN A 15 3.41 3.96 -1.56
CA ASN A 15 2.03 3.60 -1.21
C ASN A 15 1.15 3.46 -2.46
N GLN A 16 1.27 4.37 -3.44
CA GLN A 16 0.57 4.25 -4.73
C GLN A 16 1.02 3.02 -5.52
N ASN A 17 2.32 2.71 -5.55
CA ASN A 17 2.82 1.51 -6.21
C ASN A 17 2.28 0.24 -5.54
N GLN A 18 2.20 0.19 -4.21
CA GLN A 18 1.59 -0.94 -3.50
C GLN A 18 0.14 -1.15 -3.89
N ILE A 19 -0.67 -0.09 -3.97
CA ILE A 19 -2.07 -0.19 -4.39
C ILE A 19 -2.18 -0.77 -5.79
N ALA A 20 -1.37 -0.27 -6.74
CA ALA A 20 -1.37 -0.76 -8.10
C ALA A 20 -0.95 -2.23 -8.20
N LEU A 21 0.05 -2.64 -7.42
CA LEU A 21 0.51 -4.03 -7.37
C LEU A 21 -0.53 -4.95 -6.73
N SER A 22 -1.17 -4.54 -5.63
CA SER A 22 -2.25 -5.30 -5.00
C SER A 22 -3.41 -5.54 -5.97
N ALA A 23 -3.83 -4.50 -6.71
CA ALA A 23 -4.88 -4.64 -7.71
C ALA A 23 -4.50 -5.60 -8.85
N ALA A 24 -3.27 -5.52 -9.35
CA ALA A 24 -2.77 -6.43 -10.39
C ALA A 24 -2.71 -7.89 -9.89
N VAL A 25 -2.27 -8.09 -8.65
CA VAL A 25 -2.21 -9.42 -8.01
C VAL A 25 -3.61 -9.98 -7.76
N GLU A 26 -4.56 -9.15 -7.35
CA GLU A 26 -5.97 -9.54 -7.20
C GLU A 26 -6.59 -9.99 -8.53
N GLU A 27 -6.34 -9.26 -9.62
CA GLU A 27 -6.81 -9.63 -10.95
C GLU A 27 -6.24 -10.99 -11.39
N ILE A 28 -4.93 -11.22 -11.15
CA ILE A 28 -4.29 -12.51 -11.43
C ILE A 28 -4.89 -13.62 -10.55
N SER A 29 -5.14 -13.36 -9.26
CA SER A 29 -5.76 -14.31 -8.33
C SER A 29 -7.12 -14.79 -8.83
N ASN A 30 -7.96 -13.84 -9.24
CA ASN A 30 -9.28 -14.14 -9.80
C ASN A 30 -9.18 -14.94 -11.11
N TRP A 31 -8.21 -14.64 -11.97
CA TRP A 31 -7.95 -15.40 -13.19
C TRP A 31 -7.49 -16.85 -12.92
N VAL A 32 -6.67 -17.05 -11.90
CA VAL A 32 -6.20 -18.37 -11.46
C VAL A 32 -7.35 -19.18 -10.83
N GLU A 33 -8.20 -18.55 -10.02
CA GLU A 33 -9.39 -19.19 -9.43
C GLU A 33 -10.34 -19.73 -10.50
N MET A 34 -10.64 -18.92 -11.52
CA MET A 34 -11.49 -19.31 -12.65
C MET A 34 -10.98 -20.55 -13.40
N ARG A 35 -9.69 -20.91 -13.24
CA ARG A 35 -9.06 -22.09 -13.84
C ARG A 35 -8.98 -23.28 -12.87
N GLY A 36 -9.71 -23.23 -11.76
CA GLY A 36 -9.85 -24.32 -10.81
C GLY A 36 -8.81 -24.33 -9.69
N SER A 37 -8.01 -23.28 -9.55
CA SER A 37 -6.98 -23.17 -8.51
C SER A 37 -7.45 -22.30 -7.33
N ALA A 38 -8.54 -22.71 -6.68
CA ALA A 38 -9.15 -21.97 -5.56
C ALA A 38 -8.21 -21.78 -4.36
N GLU A 39 -7.43 -22.81 -3.99
CA GLU A 39 -6.47 -22.72 -2.88
C GLU A 39 -5.39 -21.66 -3.12
N VAL A 40 -4.91 -21.53 -4.37
CA VAL A 40 -3.94 -20.49 -4.74
C VAL A 40 -4.58 -19.12 -4.62
N ALA A 41 -5.83 -18.97 -5.06
CA ALA A 41 -6.55 -17.72 -4.98
C ALA A 41 -6.80 -17.27 -3.53
N ASP A 42 -7.18 -18.21 -2.66
CA ASP A 42 -7.38 -17.96 -1.23
C ASP A 42 -6.09 -17.56 -0.52
N ASN A 43 -4.97 -18.23 -0.82
CA ASN A 43 -3.65 -17.85 -0.31
C ASN A 43 -3.26 -16.42 -0.75
N VAL A 44 -3.54 -16.06 -2.00
CA VAL A 44 -3.28 -14.71 -2.50
C VAL A 44 -4.19 -13.69 -1.80
N ARG A 45 -5.48 -13.99 -1.58
CA ARG A 45 -6.40 -13.10 -0.86
C ARG A 45 -5.96 -12.87 0.58
N GLY A 46 -5.56 -13.91 1.30
CA GLY A 46 -5.01 -13.76 2.65
C GLY A 46 -3.75 -12.89 2.68
N ALA A 47 -2.89 -12.98 1.66
CA ALA A 47 -1.75 -12.09 1.53
C ALA A 47 -2.15 -10.64 1.19
N LEU A 48 -3.18 -10.43 0.37
CA LEU A 48 -3.73 -9.11 0.04
C LEU A 48 -4.38 -8.44 1.26
N GLU A 49 -5.04 -9.19 2.14
CA GLU A 49 -5.57 -8.68 3.41
C GLU A 49 -4.45 -8.10 4.28
N VAL A 50 -3.34 -8.84 4.44
CA VAL A 50 -2.16 -8.34 5.16
C VAL A 50 -1.56 -7.10 4.49
N LEU A 51 -1.59 -7.02 3.15
CA LEU A 51 -1.14 -5.82 2.44
C LEU A 51 -2.06 -4.62 2.68
N ASP A 52 -3.38 -4.80 2.78
CA ASP A 52 -4.34 -3.72 3.06
C ASP A 52 -4.20 -3.17 4.50
N GLU A 53 -3.97 -4.06 5.48
CA GLU A 53 -3.65 -3.65 6.85
C GLU A 53 -2.37 -2.77 6.89
N ASN A 54 -1.32 -3.20 6.18
CA ASN A 54 -0.09 -2.44 6.06
C ASN A 54 -0.28 -1.11 5.31
N LEU A 55 -1.12 -1.10 4.27
CA LEU A 55 -1.46 0.11 3.50
C LEU A 55 -2.10 1.16 4.41
N THR A 56 -3.01 0.73 5.29
CA THR A 56 -3.65 1.60 6.28
C THR A 56 -2.61 2.22 7.22
N TYR A 57 -1.68 1.42 7.74
CA TYR A 57 -0.61 1.91 8.62
C TYR A 57 0.34 2.90 7.89
N ILE A 58 0.73 2.60 6.66
CA ILE A 58 1.61 3.47 5.85
C ILE A 58 0.96 4.82 5.59
N ARG A 59 -0.32 4.86 5.23
CA ARG A 59 -1.08 6.10 5.01
C ARG A 59 -1.10 6.98 6.26
N GLN A 60 -1.27 6.38 7.44
CA GLN A 60 -1.22 7.09 8.72
C GLN A 60 0.18 7.68 8.98
N GLY A 61 1.24 6.88 8.83
CA GLY A 61 2.61 7.35 9.01
C GLY A 61 3.01 8.49 8.06
N ILE A 62 2.56 8.46 6.79
CA ILE A 62 2.77 9.56 5.84
C ILE A 62 2.09 10.84 6.34
N ALA A 63 0.83 10.74 6.80
CA ALA A 63 0.10 11.88 7.32
C ALA A 63 0.82 12.52 8.53
N GLU A 64 1.33 11.71 9.45
CA GLU A 64 2.10 12.18 10.61
C GLU A 64 3.41 12.89 10.22
N LEU A 65 4.13 12.36 9.23
CA LEU A 65 5.35 12.99 8.69
C LEU A 65 5.08 14.35 8.05
N ILE A 66 3.92 14.51 7.38
CA ILE A 66 3.49 15.77 6.78
C ILE A 66 3.16 16.79 7.87
N VAL A 67 2.38 16.38 8.88
CA VAL A 67 1.98 17.24 10.01
C VAL A 67 3.22 17.70 10.79
N THR A 68 4.06 16.75 11.21
CA THR A 68 5.28 17.03 11.98
C THR A 68 6.26 17.89 11.19
N GLY A 69 6.43 17.60 9.88
CA GLY A 69 7.24 18.41 8.98
C GLY A 69 6.71 19.81 8.75
N THR A 70 5.41 20.06 8.95
CA THR A 70 4.81 21.38 8.85
C THR A 70 5.00 22.17 10.15
N LEU A 71 4.78 21.55 11.30
CA LEU A 71 4.95 22.15 12.63
C LEU A 71 6.41 22.50 12.95
N ARG A 72 7.40 21.73 12.45
CA ARG A 72 8.83 22.00 12.70
C ARG A 72 9.37 23.18 11.89
N ASN A 73 8.65 23.66 10.88
CA ASN A 73 9.10 24.74 9.98
C ASN A 73 8.23 26.01 10.10
N SER A 74 7.36 26.08 11.11
CA SER A 74 6.59 27.26 11.52
C SER A 74 7.23 27.90 12.74
#